data_AF-A0A2I8A3Y3-F1
#
_entry.id   AF-A0A2I8A3Y3-F1
#
_cell.length_a   1.000
_cell.length_b   1.000
_cell.length_c   1.000
_cell.angle_alpha   90.00
_cell.angle_beta   90.00
_cell.angle_gamma   90.00
#
_symmetry.space_group_name_H-M   'P 1'
#
loop_
_entity.id
_entity.type
_entity.pdbx_description
1 polymer ?
#
loop_
_entity_poly.entity_id
_entity_poly.type
_entity_poly.pdbx_seq_one_letter_code
_entity_poly.pdbx_strand_id
1 'polypeptide(L)'
;MRVTICGHAALYIETIDQRILLDPCFADELVGGTLTYYPGRVFNLDKLPDLTAIVVTHGHFDHFHRPTLEKLPRELPVITADEPELLAQLQQMGFADVRVCQPWQAIALGQTHLLPTPSDHEEPEFGLVVRDVTGTFWHMADAEVTVEIGDRLTQAYGAIDLISTKYQPVVRASMGYQHGMGATFDREGVVSWLETACACNPALIFPYASGLCFSGRHAWFNRYAFPLSAEETVRLLQRRLGSPERATTVRPGDVIELQARQHPQRHEQAADFVQVKPSPVLRWQPVDISTLTGLPTPQARRTLQTQLEALLLTGKFVSWLQSIVKHTDTIWAKFPSEQVVWQLVVHAGDGELLNYAIDFRSQDLAVVSGEHPEANFFTHIAGQALAEVMTGAKPGLIFWLAGEVRSYEKVICIRNGRFAAPQWPSIPEDFPSDPLTYYLRHFGAGNIPSEQVETAPNSLASPDDIQILTRLGENTGVISKKVLLAYLAVKEAERLGLNISDAEIQAMSDSFREQFNLQDSQATEQWLKAAGLSLEAYSAVMRDFTAVLKLEQHYTSVIEPWLANHRRVATARYARSHPDSTDNE
;
A
#
# COMPACT_ATOMS: atom_id res chain seq x y z
N MET A 1 26.02 -18.77 -13.77
CA MET A 1 24.95 -19.23 -12.86
C MET A 1 23.66 -19.24 -13.64
N ARG A 2 22.79 -20.21 -13.44
CA ARG A 2 21.45 -20.29 -14.07
C ARG A 2 20.41 -20.48 -12.99
N VAL A 3 19.38 -19.65 -12.98
CA VAL A 3 18.26 -19.71 -12.03
C VAL A 3 17.01 -20.13 -12.80
N THR A 4 16.57 -21.36 -12.58
CA THR A 4 15.36 -21.92 -13.20
C THR A 4 14.17 -21.73 -12.27
N ILE A 5 13.09 -21.17 -12.81
CA ILE A 5 11.87 -20.91 -12.08
C ILE A 5 11.02 -22.18 -12.08
N CYS A 6 10.86 -22.83 -10.92
CA CYS A 6 10.02 -24.03 -10.83
C CYS A 6 8.57 -23.70 -10.51
N GLY A 7 8.28 -22.54 -9.92
CA GLY A 7 6.93 -22.04 -9.61
C GLY A 7 6.68 -21.88 -8.10
N HIS A 8 5.83 -20.91 -7.75
CA HIS A 8 5.64 -20.41 -6.38
C HIS A 8 6.94 -19.99 -5.69
N ALA A 9 7.54 -20.82 -4.82
CA ALA A 9 8.78 -20.55 -4.11
C ALA A 9 9.97 -21.39 -4.61
N ALA A 10 9.69 -22.48 -5.33
CA ALA A 10 10.70 -23.43 -5.75
C ALA A 10 11.61 -22.86 -6.86
N LEU A 11 12.92 -22.89 -6.61
CA LEU A 11 13.96 -22.53 -7.58
C LEU A 11 14.97 -23.67 -7.74
N TYR A 12 15.46 -23.85 -8.97
CA TYR A 12 16.61 -24.71 -9.25
C TYR A 12 17.78 -23.85 -9.74
N ILE A 13 18.89 -23.87 -9.00
CA ILE A 13 20.01 -22.96 -9.18
C ILE A 13 21.26 -23.75 -9.55
N GLU A 14 21.78 -23.50 -10.74
CA GLU A 14 23.05 -24.03 -11.22
C GLU A 14 24.14 -22.97 -11.08
N THR A 15 25.20 -23.31 -10.39
CA THR A 15 26.42 -22.48 -10.23
C THR A 15 27.58 -23.17 -10.92
N ILE A 16 28.79 -22.63 -10.78
CA ILE A 16 30.00 -23.23 -11.36
C ILE A 16 30.21 -24.71 -10.97
N ASP A 17 29.77 -25.11 -9.78
CA ASP A 17 30.00 -26.45 -9.25
C ASP A 17 28.85 -27.04 -8.40
N GLN A 18 27.77 -26.27 -8.15
CA GLN A 18 26.60 -26.73 -7.39
C GLN A 18 25.31 -26.72 -8.23
N ARG A 19 24.41 -27.64 -7.90
CA ARG A 19 23.04 -27.77 -8.41
C ARG A 19 22.10 -27.79 -7.22
N ILE A 20 21.61 -26.62 -6.84
CA ILE A 20 20.88 -26.39 -5.59
C ILE A 20 19.39 -26.35 -5.89
N LEU A 21 18.62 -27.13 -5.13
CA LEU A 21 17.17 -27.07 -5.16
C LEU A 21 16.66 -26.33 -3.92
N LEU A 22 16.01 -25.19 -4.12
CA LEU A 22 15.50 -24.31 -3.08
C LEU A 22 13.98 -24.46 -2.96
N ASP A 23 13.48 -24.58 -1.72
CA ASP A 23 12.06 -24.69 -1.34
C ASP A 23 11.26 -25.68 -2.21
N PRO A 24 11.68 -26.96 -2.26
CA PRO A 24 11.13 -27.91 -3.21
C PRO A 24 9.69 -28.31 -2.86
N CYS A 25 8.76 -27.85 -3.68
CA CYS A 25 7.40 -28.37 -3.73
C CYS A 25 7.06 -28.79 -5.17
N PHE A 26 6.70 -30.06 -5.37
CA PHE A 26 6.38 -30.65 -6.68
C PHE A 26 4.93 -31.16 -6.78
N ALA A 27 4.09 -30.86 -5.78
CA ALA A 27 2.67 -31.11 -5.90
C ALA A 27 2.06 -30.18 -6.97
N ASP A 28 1.03 -30.69 -7.66
CA ASP A 28 0.18 -29.88 -8.54
C ASP A 28 -0.83 -29.04 -7.74
N GLU A 29 -1.24 -29.55 -6.57
CA GLU A 29 -2.21 -28.94 -5.68
C GLU A 29 -1.74 -29.01 -4.22
N LEU A 30 -2.11 -28.01 -3.42
CA LEU A 30 -1.78 -27.89 -2.00
C LEU A 30 -3.05 -27.81 -1.16
N VAL A 31 -2.93 -28.16 0.12
CA VAL A 31 -4.03 -28.07 1.11
C VAL A 31 -5.29 -28.79 0.61
N GLY A 32 -5.12 -30.05 0.18
CA GLY A 32 -6.22 -30.90 -0.28
C GLY A 32 -6.95 -30.39 -1.52
N GLY A 33 -6.24 -29.75 -2.45
CA GLY A 33 -6.82 -29.20 -3.68
C GLY A 33 -7.29 -27.74 -3.55
N THR A 34 -7.21 -27.15 -2.35
CA THR A 34 -7.69 -25.78 -2.10
C THR A 34 -6.83 -24.73 -2.83
N LEU A 35 -5.53 -24.96 -2.91
CA LEU A 35 -4.56 -24.10 -3.55
C LEU A 35 -3.94 -24.80 -4.76
N THR A 36 -3.80 -24.09 -5.88
CA THR A 36 -3.11 -24.57 -7.08
C THR A 36 -2.11 -23.54 -7.57
N TYR A 37 -1.18 -23.94 -8.43
CA TYR A 37 -0.18 -23.03 -8.97
C TYR A 37 -0.78 -22.00 -9.94
N TYR A 38 -0.34 -20.75 -9.84
CA TYR A 38 -0.69 -19.66 -10.74
C TYR A 38 0.54 -18.85 -11.15
N PRO A 39 0.90 -18.80 -12.44
CA PRO A 39 0.32 -19.63 -13.51
C PRO A 39 0.56 -21.11 -13.23
N GLY A 40 -0.35 -21.95 -13.72
CA GLY A 40 -0.24 -23.40 -13.60
C GLY A 40 1.07 -23.90 -14.21
N ARG A 41 1.47 -25.11 -13.84
CA ARG A 41 2.70 -25.73 -14.35
C ARG A 41 2.55 -27.23 -14.57
N VAL A 42 3.48 -27.80 -15.32
CA VAL A 42 3.80 -29.23 -15.36
C VAL A 42 5.20 -29.37 -14.80
N PHE A 43 5.38 -30.27 -13.84
CA PHE A 43 6.70 -30.62 -13.32
C PHE A 43 6.99 -32.09 -13.63
N ASN A 44 8.17 -32.39 -14.16
CA ASN A 44 8.63 -33.74 -14.47
C ASN A 44 9.89 -34.03 -13.64
N LEU A 45 9.71 -34.74 -12.53
CA LEU A 45 10.78 -35.07 -11.60
C LEU A 45 11.88 -35.93 -12.24
N ASP A 46 11.54 -36.83 -13.17
CA ASP A 46 12.51 -37.73 -13.81
C ASP A 46 13.51 -36.99 -14.71
N LYS A 47 13.19 -35.74 -15.08
CA LYS A 47 14.06 -34.86 -15.86
C LYS A 47 14.82 -33.84 -15.01
N LEU A 48 14.56 -33.79 -13.69
CA LEU A 48 15.29 -32.90 -12.80
C LEU A 48 16.76 -33.34 -12.79
N PRO A 49 17.72 -32.44 -13.08
CA PRO A 49 19.13 -32.83 -13.07
C PRO A 49 19.61 -33.15 -11.66
N ASP A 50 20.72 -33.87 -11.56
CA ASP A 50 21.30 -34.28 -10.27
C ASP A 50 21.53 -33.10 -9.34
N LEU A 51 21.17 -33.27 -8.07
CA LEU A 51 21.30 -32.26 -7.04
C LEU A 51 22.63 -32.41 -6.29
N THR A 52 23.14 -31.30 -5.77
CA THR A 52 24.29 -31.30 -4.84
C THR A 52 23.93 -30.79 -3.46
N ALA A 53 22.83 -30.03 -3.33
CA ALA A 53 22.31 -29.56 -2.05
C ALA A 53 20.82 -29.23 -2.16
N ILE A 54 20.16 -29.20 -1.01
CA ILE A 54 18.79 -28.72 -0.84
C ILE A 54 18.84 -27.52 0.11
N VAL A 55 18.06 -26.49 -0.18
CA VAL A 55 17.81 -25.37 0.74
C VAL A 55 16.32 -25.35 1.05
N VAL A 56 15.97 -25.25 2.33
CA VAL A 56 14.60 -25.00 2.81
C VAL A 56 14.63 -23.73 3.64
N THR A 57 13.94 -22.68 3.21
CA THR A 57 13.98 -21.37 3.87
C THR A 57 13.26 -21.37 5.21
N HIS A 58 12.15 -22.11 5.33
CA HIS A 58 11.36 -22.26 6.56
C HIS A 58 10.31 -23.38 6.43
N GLY A 59 9.60 -23.70 7.51
CA GLY A 59 8.71 -24.87 7.64
C GLY A 59 7.30 -24.77 7.05
N HIS A 60 6.93 -23.66 6.39
CA HIS A 60 5.59 -23.55 5.79
C HIS A 60 5.35 -24.55 4.66
N PHE A 61 4.10 -25.00 4.52
CA PHE A 61 3.72 -26.13 3.66
C PHE A 61 4.03 -25.93 2.16
N ASP A 62 4.14 -24.69 1.71
CA ASP A 62 4.43 -24.27 0.34
C ASP A 62 5.93 -24.05 0.06
N HIS A 63 6.77 -24.06 1.10
CA HIS A 63 8.24 -24.05 1.03
C HIS A 63 8.86 -25.40 1.44
N PHE A 64 8.27 -26.03 2.45
CA PHE A 64 8.62 -27.33 3.00
C PHE A 64 7.53 -28.36 2.67
N HIS A 65 7.70 -29.04 1.54
CA HIS A 65 6.76 -30.07 1.10
C HIS A 65 7.32 -31.48 1.32
N ARG A 66 6.97 -32.09 2.45
CA ARG A 66 7.44 -33.43 2.85
C ARG A 66 7.32 -34.50 1.75
N PRO A 67 6.17 -34.69 1.04
CA PRO A 67 6.08 -35.70 -0.02
C PRO A 67 7.03 -35.46 -1.21
N THR A 68 7.49 -34.22 -1.40
CA THR A 68 8.52 -33.90 -2.38
C THR A 68 9.90 -34.28 -1.86
N LEU A 69 10.24 -33.81 -0.65
CA LEU A 69 11.52 -34.10 -0.02
C LEU A 69 11.75 -35.62 0.12
N GLU A 70 10.70 -36.39 0.40
CA GLU A 70 10.78 -37.84 0.52
C GLU A 70 11.23 -38.55 -0.77
N LYS A 71 11.18 -37.89 -1.93
CA LYS A 71 11.64 -38.43 -3.21
C LYS A 71 13.08 -38.05 -3.56
N LEU A 72 13.73 -37.20 -2.77
CA LEU A 72 15.08 -36.71 -3.01
C LEU A 72 16.15 -37.56 -2.30
N PRO A 73 17.40 -37.62 -2.82
CA PRO A 73 18.48 -38.38 -2.17
C PRO A 73 18.79 -37.89 -0.75
N ARG A 74 19.05 -38.81 0.18
CA ARG A 74 19.16 -38.55 1.64
C ARG A 74 20.55 -38.11 2.10
N GLU A 75 21.54 -38.38 1.26
CA GLU A 75 22.93 -38.01 1.41
C GLU A 75 23.20 -36.54 1.07
N LEU A 76 22.23 -35.86 0.44
CA LEU A 76 22.37 -34.43 0.12
C LEU A 76 22.41 -33.60 1.40
N PRO A 77 23.31 -32.61 1.49
CA PRO A 77 23.23 -31.61 2.55
C PRO A 77 21.94 -30.79 2.40
N VAL A 78 21.22 -30.63 3.50
CA VAL A 78 20.05 -29.77 3.60
C VAL A 78 20.41 -28.56 4.44
N ILE A 79 20.33 -27.37 3.86
CA ILE A 79 20.54 -26.10 4.56
C ILE A 79 19.19 -25.51 4.92
N THR A 80 19.00 -25.14 6.19
CA THR A 80 17.67 -24.78 6.70
C THR A 80 17.71 -23.76 7.83
N ALA A 81 16.56 -23.20 8.17
CA ALA A 81 16.39 -22.29 9.31
C ALA A 81 16.50 -23.04 10.64
N ASP A 82 16.75 -22.28 11.70
CA ASP A 82 16.79 -22.80 13.08
C ASP A 82 15.37 -22.97 13.65
N GLU A 83 14.59 -23.86 13.03
CA GLU A 83 13.22 -24.14 13.41
C GLU A 83 13.09 -25.60 13.92
N PRO A 84 12.78 -25.83 15.21
CA PRO A 84 12.82 -27.16 15.81
C PRO A 84 11.94 -28.21 15.11
N GLU A 85 10.73 -27.82 14.67
CA GLU A 85 9.80 -28.75 14.03
C GLU A 85 10.29 -29.17 12.63
N LEU A 86 10.76 -28.21 11.83
CA LEU A 86 11.40 -28.46 10.54
C LEU A 86 12.61 -29.38 10.67
N LEU A 87 13.50 -29.12 11.64
CA LEU A 87 14.69 -29.94 11.89
C LEU A 87 14.31 -31.38 12.27
N ALA A 88 13.34 -31.55 13.17
CA ALA A 88 12.86 -32.87 13.57
C ALA A 88 12.28 -33.63 12.37
N GLN A 89 11.52 -32.97 11.49
CA GLN A 89 10.94 -33.61 10.32
C GLN A 89 11.99 -33.99 9.26
N LEU A 90 13.00 -33.14 9.01
CA LEU A 90 14.12 -33.46 8.13
C LEU A 90 14.92 -34.67 8.62
N GLN A 91 15.17 -34.75 9.93
CA GLN A 91 15.81 -35.92 10.54
C GLN A 91 14.94 -37.18 10.45
N GLN A 92 13.63 -37.06 10.69
CA GLN A 92 12.68 -38.18 10.55
C GLN A 92 12.61 -38.72 9.12
N MET A 93 12.78 -37.86 8.10
CA MET A 93 12.87 -38.27 6.70
C MET A 93 14.19 -38.99 6.37
N GLY A 94 15.19 -38.92 7.24
CA GLY A 94 16.47 -39.62 7.11
C GLY A 94 17.57 -38.82 6.41
N PHE A 95 17.43 -37.48 6.31
CA PHE A 95 18.54 -36.65 5.83
C PHE A 95 19.69 -36.67 6.84
N ALA A 96 20.89 -37.07 6.38
CA ALA A 96 22.03 -37.32 7.25
C ALA A 96 22.85 -36.05 7.58
N ASP A 97 22.76 -35.02 6.73
CA ASP A 97 23.51 -33.77 6.85
C ASP A 97 22.54 -32.58 6.79
N VAL A 98 21.98 -32.22 7.95
CA VAL A 98 21.11 -31.05 8.11
C VAL A 98 21.89 -29.93 8.77
N ARG A 99 22.04 -28.80 8.07
CA ARG A 99 22.85 -27.66 8.47
C ARG A 99 21.94 -26.47 8.75
N VAL A 100 21.83 -26.13 10.04
CA VAL A 100 21.18 -24.88 10.46
C VAL A 100 22.04 -23.70 10.02
N CYS A 101 21.41 -22.73 9.37
CA CYS A 101 22.07 -21.50 8.97
C CYS A 101 21.71 -20.35 9.92
N GLN A 102 22.60 -19.36 10.00
CA GLN A 102 22.39 -18.14 10.78
C GLN A 102 22.45 -16.95 9.84
N PRO A 103 21.62 -15.91 10.04
CA PRO A 103 21.68 -14.69 9.25
C PRO A 103 23.10 -14.14 9.21
N TRP A 104 23.54 -13.73 8.02
CA TRP A 104 24.87 -13.19 7.74
C TRP A 104 26.06 -14.15 7.93
N GLN A 105 25.81 -15.43 8.21
CA GLN A 105 26.86 -16.44 8.25
C GLN A 105 26.97 -17.15 6.90
N ALA A 106 28.03 -16.84 6.16
CA ALA A 106 28.27 -17.44 4.85
C ALA A 106 28.57 -18.95 4.97
N ILE A 107 27.98 -19.73 4.07
CA ILE A 107 28.20 -21.17 3.90
C ILE A 107 28.88 -21.37 2.54
N ALA A 108 30.02 -22.05 2.54
CA ALA A 108 30.71 -22.43 1.30
C ALA A 108 30.31 -23.86 0.90
N LEU A 109 29.81 -24.02 -0.33
CA LEU A 109 29.60 -25.29 -0.99
C LEU A 109 30.51 -25.33 -2.23
N GLY A 110 31.69 -25.93 -2.07
CA GLY A 110 32.74 -25.86 -3.09
C GLY A 110 33.15 -24.41 -3.38
N GLN A 111 32.96 -23.95 -4.62
CA GLN A 111 33.23 -22.57 -5.06
C GLN A 111 32.01 -21.65 -4.98
N THR A 112 30.88 -22.17 -4.51
CA THR A 112 29.63 -21.43 -4.35
C THR A 112 29.46 -20.94 -2.92
N HIS A 113 29.12 -19.66 -2.76
CA HIS A 113 28.85 -19.04 -1.47
C HIS A 113 27.36 -18.80 -1.32
N LEU A 114 26.82 -19.28 -0.19
CA LEU A 114 25.45 -19.06 0.25
C LEU A 114 25.49 -18.14 1.47
N LEU A 115 24.67 -17.10 1.48
CA LEU A 115 24.56 -16.18 2.62
C LEU A 115 23.07 -15.99 2.96
N PRO A 116 22.59 -16.57 4.06
CA PRO A 116 21.26 -16.30 4.58
C PRO A 116 21.15 -14.82 5.00
N THR A 117 20.07 -14.16 4.61
CA THR A 117 19.72 -12.79 4.99
C THR A 117 18.55 -12.84 6.00
N PRO A 118 18.54 -11.97 7.01
CA PRO A 118 17.52 -11.99 8.05
C PRO A 118 16.12 -11.64 7.51
N SER A 119 15.10 -12.04 8.27
CA SER A 119 13.71 -11.62 8.17
C SER A 119 13.29 -10.98 9.50
N ASP A 120 12.46 -9.94 9.47
CA ASP A 120 11.79 -9.35 10.65
C ASP A 120 10.48 -10.09 11.02
N HIS A 121 10.33 -11.34 10.54
CA HIS A 121 9.21 -12.19 10.89
C HIS A 121 9.45 -12.93 12.22
N GLU A 122 8.38 -13.25 12.96
CA GLU A 122 8.48 -13.93 14.25
C GLU A 122 8.97 -15.38 14.13
N GLU A 123 8.60 -16.05 13.04
CA GLU A 123 9.03 -17.42 12.75
C GLU A 123 10.42 -17.43 12.10
N PRO A 124 11.27 -18.42 12.42
CA PRO A 124 12.60 -18.54 11.80
C PRO A 124 12.51 -18.76 10.29
N GLU A 125 12.79 -17.71 9.52
CA GLU A 125 12.89 -17.75 8.07
C GLU A 125 14.06 -16.88 7.58
N PHE A 126 14.48 -17.09 6.33
CA PHE A 126 15.56 -16.29 5.73
C PHE A 126 15.38 -16.11 4.22
N GLY A 127 15.85 -14.96 3.72
CA GLY A 127 16.20 -14.81 2.31
C GLY A 127 17.60 -15.37 2.05
N LEU A 128 17.98 -15.60 0.79
CA LEU A 128 19.25 -16.24 0.45
C LEU A 128 19.98 -15.49 -0.66
N VAL A 129 21.22 -15.11 -0.40
CA VAL A 129 22.16 -14.71 -1.46
C VAL A 129 22.96 -15.94 -1.91
N VAL A 130 23.00 -16.16 -3.22
CA VAL A 130 23.82 -17.18 -3.89
C VAL A 130 24.84 -16.46 -4.75
N ARG A 131 26.12 -16.82 -4.61
CA ARG A 131 27.22 -16.17 -5.33
C ARG A 131 28.28 -17.16 -5.78
N ASP A 132 28.71 -17.02 -7.02
CA ASP A 132 29.91 -17.68 -7.56
C ASP A 132 30.71 -16.67 -8.43
N VAL A 133 31.64 -17.16 -9.25
CA VAL A 133 32.44 -16.32 -10.15
C VAL A 133 31.64 -15.66 -11.28
N THR A 134 30.41 -16.10 -11.52
CA THR A 134 29.56 -15.62 -12.62
C THR A 134 28.63 -14.49 -12.21
N GLY A 135 28.27 -14.38 -10.93
CA GLY A 135 27.43 -13.30 -10.44
C GLY A 135 26.84 -13.54 -9.05
N THR A 136 26.00 -12.60 -8.61
CA THR A 136 25.31 -12.57 -7.32
C THR A 136 23.80 -12.54 -7.52
N PHE A 137 23.11 -13.55 -7.00
CA PHE A 137 21.66 -13.65 -6.98
C PHE A 137 21.15 -13.52 -5.55
N TRP A 138 20.19 -12.62 -5.30
CA TRP A 138 19.48 -12.54 -4.04
C TRP A 138 18.02 -12.96 -4.19
N HIS A 139 17.64 -14.02 -3.47
CA HIS A 139 16.27 -14.47 -3.33
C HIS A 139 15.70 -14.02 -1.99
N MET A 140 14.68 -13.17 -2.00
CA MET A 140 14.05 -12.71 -0.76
C MET A 140 13.18 -13.79 -0.11
N ALA A 141 12.70 -14.79 -0.86
CA ALA A 141 11.70 -15.75 -0.40
C ALA A 141 10.51 -15.02 0.25
N ASP A 142 10.14 -15.44 1.45
CA ASP A 142 9.07 -14.82 2.24
C ASP A 142 9.58 -13.79 3.25
N ALA A 143 10.90 -13.54 3.28
CA ALA A 143 11.53 -12.68 4.29
C ALA A 143 10.94 -11.25 4.32
N GLU A 144 10.61 -10.80 5.52
CA GLU A 144 10.29 -9.42 5.85
C GLU A 144 11.59 -8.61 5.91
N VAL A 145 11.87 -7.90 4.82
CA VAL A 145 13.14 -7.18 4.63
C VAL A 145 13.01 -5.66 4.82
N THR A 146 14.10 -5.05 5.27
CA THR A 146 14.25 -3.60 5.43
C THR A 146 15.38 -3.05 4.57
N VAL A 147 15.38 -1.73 4.32
CA VAL A 147 16.37 -1.06 3.48
C VAL A 147 17.80 -1.27 4.02
N GLU A 148 17.97 -1.38 5.34
CA GLU A 148 19.27 -1.63 5.98
C GLU A 148 19.89 -2.98 5.55
N ILE A 149 19.07 -4.00 5.29
CA ILE A 149 19.52 -5.28 4.74
C ILE A 149 20.07 -5.06 3.33
N GLY A 150 19.33 -4.30 2.50
CA GLY A 150 19.75 -3.95 1.14
C GLY A 150 21.04 -3.12 1.12
N ASP A 151 21.17 -2.13 2.00
CA ASP A 151 22.37 -1.31 2.15
C ASP A 151 23.59 -2.15 2.53
N ARG A 152 23.42 -3.10 3.47
CA ARG A 152 24.48 -4.02 3.88
C ARG A 152 24.92 -4.94 2.74
N LEU A 153 23.98 -5.47 1.97
CA LEU A 153 24.29 -6.29 0.79
C LEU A 153 25.04 -5.48 -0.26
N THR A 154 24.60 -4.25 -0.51
CA THR A 154 25.24 -3.34 -1.46
C THR A 154 26.65 -2.96 -1.02
N GLN A 155 26.86 -2.75 0.28
CA GLN A 155 28.18 -2.49 0.84
C GLN A 155 29.11 -3.69 0.68
N ALA A 156 28.60 -4.91 0.83
CA ALA A 156 29.38 -6.14 0.74
C ALA A 156 29.70 -6.56 -0.70
N TYR A 157 28.77 -6.36 -1.63
CA TYR A 157 28.84 -6.95 -2.98
C TYR A 157 28.76 -5.93 -4.11
N GLY A 158 28.48 -4.66 -3.82
CA GLY A 158 28.12 -3.66 -4.83
C GLY A 158 26.70 -3.86 -5.34
N ALA A 159 26.45 -3.40 -6.56
CA ALA A 159 25.17 -3.65 -7.24
C ALA A 159 24.94 -5.16 -7.41
N ILE A 160 23.73 -5.62 -7.11
CA ILE A 160 23.38 -7.05 -7.20
C ILE A 160 22.97 -7.39 -8.64
N ASP A 161 23.42 -8.53 -9.17
CA ASP A 161 23.14 -8.89 -10.57
C ASP A 161 21.66 -9.27 -10.77
N LEU A 162 21.14 -10.15 -9.91
CA LEU A 162 19.75 -10.64 -9.99
C LEU A 162 19.07 -10.58 -8.62
N ILE A 163 17.85 -10.07 -8.57
CA ILE A 163 17.00 -10.12 -7.37
C ILE A 163 15.65 -10.75 -7.70
N SER A 164 15.18 -11.61 -6.82
CA SER A 164 13.79 -12.06 -6.80
C SER A 164 13.12 -11.52 -5.53
N THR A 165 12.11 -10.66 -5.71
CA THR A 165 11.56 -9.82 -4.64
C THR A 165 10.17 -10.27 -4.21
N LYS A 166 9.96 -10.33 -2.88
CA LYS A 166 8.62 -10.44 -2.31
C LYS A 166 7.77 -9.26 -2.80
N TYR A 167 6.50 -9.51 -3.10
CA TYR A 167 5.61 -8.48 -3.64
C TYR A 167 4.13 -8.63 -3.27
N GLN A 168 3.73 -9.76 -2.67
CA GLN A 168 2.32 -10.07 -2.39
C GLN A 168 2.03 -10.15 -0.90
N PRO A 169 1.16 -9.28 -0.37
CA PRO A 169 0.76 -9.28 1.04
C PRO A 169 -0.48 -10.17 1.27
N VAL A 170 -0.42 -11.43 0.84
CA VAL A 170 -1.58 -12.35 0.77
C VAL A 170 -2.25 -12.53 2.12
N VAL A 171 -1.45 -12.72 3.18
CA VAL A 171 -1.95 -12.96 4.54
C VAL A 171 -2.76 -11.77 5.05
N ARG A 172 -2.20 -10.56 5.03
CA ARG A 172 -2.91 -9.37 5.52
C ARG A 172 -4.16 -9.06 4.70
N ALA A 173 -4.11 -9.22 3.37
CA ALA A 173 -5.28 -9.04 2.52
C ALA A 173 -6.39 -10.05 2.82
N SER A 174 -6.02 -11.33 2.98
CA SER A 174 -6.95 -12.42 3.27
C SER A 174 -7.59 -12.29 4.65
N MET A 175 -6.78 -12.01 5.67
CA MET A 175 -7.24 -11.86 7.06
C MET A 175 -8.13 -10.62 7.21
N GLY A 176 -7.82 -9.52 6.51
CA GLY A 176 -8.66 -8.32 6.49
C GLY A 176 -10.10 -8.63 6.04
N TYR A 177 -10.25 -9.43 4.99
CA TYR A 177 -11.58 -9.90 4.56
C TYR A 177 -12.23 -10.82 5.60
N GLN A 178 -11.49 -11.82 6.11
CA GLN A 178 -12.03 -12.83 7.04
C GLN A 178 -12.53 -12.20 8.35
N HIS A 179 -11.88 -11.13 8.81
CA HIS A 179 -12.25 -10.40 10.02
C HIS A 179 -13.22 -9.22 9.76
N GLY A 180 -13.68 -9.03 8.52
CA GLY A 180 -14.59 -7.94 8.18
C GLY A 180 -13.98 -6.55 8.29
N MET A 181 -12.66 -6.43 8.22
CA MET A 181 -11.91 -5.16 8.28
C MET A 181 -11.91 -4.40 6.94
N GLY A 182 -12.64 -4.91 5.96
CA GLY A 182 -12.73 -4.36 4.62
C GLY A 182 -11.58 -4.79 3.70
N ALA A 183 -11.63 -4.28 2.48
CA ALA A 183 -10.74 -4.62 1.38
C ALA A 183 -9.48 -3.76 1.39
N THR A 184 -8.53 -4.07 2.26
CA THR A 184 -7.22 -3.41 2.29
C THR A 184 -6.10 -4.44 2.30
N PHE A 185 -4.87 -3.99 2.07
CA PHE A 185 -3.68 -4.81 2.13
C PHE A 185 -2.50 -4.04 2.70
N ASP A 186 -1.42 -4.76 3.00
CA ASP A 186 -0.20 -4.20 3.57
C ASP A 186 0.62 -3.41 2.53
N ARG A 187 0.21 -2.17 2.25
CA ARG A 187 0.93 -1.30 1.31
C ARG A 187 2.33 -0.95 1.81
N GLU A 188 2.49 -0.73 3.11
CA GLU A 188 3.77 -0.35 3.71
C GLU A 188 4.78 -1.50 3.60
N GLY A 189 4.36 -2.73 3.88
CA GLY A 189 5.17 -3.93 3.65
C GLY A 189 5.62 -4.04 2.20
N VAL A 190 4.69 -3.92 1.24
CA VAL A 190 5.02 -3.97 -0.20
C VAL A 190 6.03 -2.88 -0.58
N VAL A 191 5.83 -1.64 -0.13
CA VAL A 191 6.76 -0.53 -0.37
C VAL A 191 8.14 -0.85 0.21
N SER A 192 8.20 -1.37 1.44
CA SER A 192 9.45 -1.75 2.09
C SER A 192 10.23 -2.81 1.30
N TRP A 193 9.57 -3.90 0.89
CA TRP A 193 10.23 -4.99 0.16
C TRP A 193 10.76 -4.53 -1.19
N LEU A 194 9.91 -3.85 -1.98
CA LEU A 194 10.29 -3.40 -3.32
C LEU A 194 11.38 -2.31 -3.26
N GLU A 195 11.32 -1.40 -2.29
CA GLU A 195 12.34 -0.36 -2.12
C GLU A 195 13.67 -0.97 -1.66
N THR A 196 13.63 -1.93 -0.73
CA THR A 196 14.83 -2.68 -0.31
C THR A 196 15.50 -3.38 -1.48
N ALA A 197 14.72 -4.04 -2.34
CA ALA A 197 15.25 -4.68 -3.54
C ALA A 197 15.83 -3.64 -4.53
N CYS A 198 15.18 -2.49 -4.71
CA CYS A 198 15.68 -1.43 -5.58
C CYS A 198 16.93 -0.72 -5.04
N ALA A 199 17.08 -0.61 -3.73
CA ALA A 199 18.23 0.01 -3.07
C ALA A 199 19.54 -0.73 -3.40
N CYS A 200 19.45 -2.04 -3.63
CA CYS A 200 20.54 -2.89 -4.12
C CYS A 200 21.00 -2.60 -5.56
N ASN A 201 20.38 -1.63 -6.23
CA ASN A 201 20.63 -1.23 -7.61
C ASN A 201 20.74 -2.43 -8.58
N PRO A 202 19.73 -3.31 -8.65
CA PRO A 202 19.86 -4.58 -9.35
C PRO A 202 20.06 -4.42 -10.87
N ALA A 203 20.81 -5.31 -11.51
CA ALA A 203 20.83 -5.38 -12.97
C ALA A 203 19.48 -5.88 -13.50
N LEU A 204 18.94 -6.95 -12.90
CA LEU A 204 17.59 -7.46 -13.18
C LEU A 204 16.84 -7.81 -11.89
N ILE A 205 15.56 -7.45 -11.80
CA ILE A 205 14.65 -7.84 -10.71
C ILE A 205 13.37 -8.50 -11.24
N PHE A 206 12.84 -9.48 -10.51
CA PHE A 206 11.52 -10.04 -10.80
C PHE A 206 10.72 -10.34 -9.53
N PRO A 207 9.38 -10.15 -9.53
CA PRO A 207 8.52 -10.44 -8.38
C PRO A 207 8.36 -11.95 -8.14
N TYR A 208 8.67 -12.41 -6.93
CA TYR A 208 8.70 -13.82 -6.51
C TYR A 208 9.04 -13.94 -4.99
N ALA A 209 8.51 -14.86 -4.18
CA ALA A 209 7.52 -15.91 -4.43
C ALA A 209 6.07 -15.36 -4.39
N SER A 210 5.06 -16.23 -4.63
CA SER A 210 3.59 -15.99 -4.60
C SER A 210 2.86 -16.47 -5.88
N GLY A 211 3.31 -17.58 -6.46
CA GLY A 211 2.70 -18.22 -7.63
C GLY A 211 1.59 -19.23 -7.31
N LEU A 212 0.64 -18.89 -6.44
CA LEU A 212 -0.49 -19.75 -6.04
C LEU A 212 -1.83 -19.02 -6.21
N CYS A 213 -2.91 -19.78 -6.30
CA CYS A 213 -4.27 -19.27 -6.26
C CYS A 213 -5.23 -20.28 -5.62
N PHE A 214 -6.39 -19.82 -5.17
CA PHE A 214 -7.47 -20.67 -4.69
C PHE A 214 -8.21 -21.32 -5.87
N SER A 215 -8.63 -22.57 -5.71
CA SER A 215 -9.32 -23.33 -6.76
C SER A 215 -10.67 -23.91 -6.29
N GLY A 216 -11.41 -24.54 -7.21
CA GLY A 216 -12.69 -25.20 -6.91
C GLY A 216 -13.70 -24.27 -6.23
N ARG A 217 -14.32 -24.75 -5.14
CA ARG A 217 -15.30 -23.97 -4.36
C ARG A 217 -14.70 -22.75 -3.65
N HIS A 218 -13.37 -22.63 -3.61
CA HIS A 218 -12.65 -21.53 -2.96
C HIS A 218 -12.16 -20.47 -3.97
N ALA A 219 -12.32 -20.68 -5.27
CA ALA A 219 -11.83 -19.79 -6.32
C ALA A 219 -12.35 -18.35 -6.21
N TRP A 220 -13.53 -18.15 -5.61
CA TRP A 220 -14.08 -16.82 -5.34
C TRP A 220 -13.17 -15.97 -4.45
N PHE A 221 -12.33 -16.58 -3.61
CA PHE A 221 -11.50 -15.86 -2.64
C PHE A 221 -10.28 -15.17 -3.27
N ASN A 222 -9.89 -15.59 -4.48
CA ASN A 222 -8.79 -14.94 -5.23
C ASN A 222 -9.00 -13.44 -5.41
N ARG A 223 -10.26 -12.98 -5.52
CA ARG A 223 -10.60 -11.57 -5.69
C ARG A 223 -10.26 -10.70 -4.47
N TYR A 224 -9.98 -11.31 -3.32
CA TYR A 224 -9.62 -10.65 -2.06
C TYR A 224 -8.14 -10.85 -1.70
N ALA A 225 -7.58 -12.01 -2.02
CA ALA A 225 -6.30 -12.46 -1.48
C ALA A 225 -5.04 -11.92 -2.18
N PHE A 226 -5.12 -11.55 -3.47
CA PHE A 226 -3.93 -11.23 -4.29
C PHE A 226 -3.98 -9.80 -4.87
N PRO A 227 -3.63 -8.76 -4.10
CA PRO A 227 -3.78 -7.36 -4.52
C PRO A 227 -3.05 -6.95 -5.80
N LEU A 228 -1.85 -7.51 -6.02
CA LEU A 228 -0.94 -7.10 -7.10
C LEU A 228 -0.69 -8.25 -8.06
N SER A 229 -0.67 -8.00 -9.37
CA SER A 229 -0.13 -9.00 -10.32
C SER A 229 1.40 -8.87 -10.45
N ALA A 230 2.04 -9.90 -10.99
CA ALA A 230 3.46 -9.83 -11.33
C ALA A 230 3.74 -8.74 -12.38
N GLU A 231 2.84 -8.59 -13.36
CA GLU A 231 2.94 -7.58 -14.43
C GLU A 231 2.81 -6.17 -13.88
N GLU A 232 1.89 -5.94 -12.93
CA GLU A 232 1.71 -4.65 -12.25
C GLU A 232 2.95 -4.29 -11.44
N THR A 233 3.49 -5.26 -10.71
CA THR A 233 4.70 -5.08 -9.90
C THR A 233 5.92 -4.79 -10.77
N VAL A 234 6.05 -5.48 -11.92
CA VAL A 234 7.13 -5.19 -12.89
C VAL A 234 7.02 -3.77 -13.42
N ARG A 235 5.83 -3.27 -13.76
CA ARG A 235 5.66 -1.87 -14.18
C ARG A 235 6.06 -0.88 -13.08
N LEU A 236 5.73 -1.17 -11.82
CA LEU A 236 6.18 -0.39 -10.66
C LEU A 236 7.72 -0.36 -10.57
N LEU A 237 8.37 -1.52 -10.66
CA LEU A 237 9.83 -1.67 -10.63
C LEU A 237 10.51 -0.95 -11.79
N GLN A 238 10.01 -1.11 -13.03
CA GLN A 238 10.57 -0.44 -14.21
C GLN A 238 10.55 1.08 -14.08
N ARG A 239 9.43 1.64 -13.58
CA ARG A 239 9.33 3.09 -13.31
C ARG A 239 10.30 3.52 -12.21
N ARG A 240 10.40 2.75 -11.12
CA ARG A 240 11.30 3.05 -9.98
C ARG A 240 12.78 2.99 -10.37
N LEU A 241 13.16 2.05 -11.24
CA LEU A 241 14.53 1.85 -11.70
C LEU A 241 14.88 2.70 -12.93
N GLY A 242 13.90 3.34 -13.55
CA GLY A 242 14.07 4.20 -14.73
C GLY A 242 14.45 3.43 -16.00
N SER A 243 14.20 2.11 -16.06
CA SER A 243 14.52 1.28 -17.23
C SER A 243 13.59 0.07 -17.35
N PRO A 244 13.02 -0.19 -18.56
CA PRO A 244 12.18 -1.36 -18.80
C PRO A 244 12.95 -2.68 -18.78
N GLU A 245 14.25 -2.66 -19.09
CA GLU A 245 15.08 -3.88 -19.18
C GLU A 245 15.50 -4.43 -17.80
N ARG A 246 15.39 -3.61 -16.76
CA ARG A 246 15.84 -3.95 -15.41
C ARG A 246 14.82 -4.72 -14.58
N ALA A 247 13.60 -4.90 -15.07
CA ALA A 247 12.61 -5.73 -14.40
C ALA A 247 11.78 -6.55 -15.39
N THR A 248 11.52 -7.81 -15.05
CA THR A 248 10.78 -8.75 -15.91
C THR A 248 9.82 -9.61 -15.10
N THR A 249 8.75 -10.08 -15.74
CA THR A 249 7.98 -11.20 -15.22
C THR A 249 8.70 -12.50 -15.52
N VAL A 250 8.45 -13.52 -14.70
CA VAL A 250 8.91 -14.89 -14.93
C VAL A 250 7.75 -15.87 -14.91
N ARG A 251 7.96 -17.05 -15.53
CA ARG A 251 7.02 -18.17 -15.56
C ARG A 251 7.73 -19.46 -15.17
N PRO A 252 7.01 -20.46 -14.61
CA PRO A 252 7.54 -21.81 -14.45
C PRO A 252 8.15 -22.30 -15.77
N GLY A 253 9.39 -22.75 -15.77
CA GLY A 253 10.12 -23.16 -16.98
C GLY A 253 11.10 -22.13 -17.54
N ASP A 254 10.98 -20.86 -17.14
CA ASP A 254 11.95 -19.84 -17.52
C ASP A 254 13.28 -20.05 -16.79
N VAL A 255 14.38 -19.69 -17.46
CA VAL A 255 15.73 -19.72 -16.92
C VAL A 255 16.36 -18.34 -17.04
N ILE A 256 16.89 -17.80 -15.96
CA ILE A 256 17.71 -16.58 -15.98
C ILE A 256 19.17 -16.96 -15.87
N GLU A 257 19.96 -16.61 -16.88
CA GLU A 257 21.40 -16.87 -16.94
C GLU A 257 22.21 -15.63 -16.54
N LEU A 258 23.16 -15.83 -15.64
CA LEU A 258 24.14 -14.85 -15.19
C LEU A 258 25.52 -15.26 -15.72
N GLN A 259 26.16 -14.31 -16.39
CA GLN A 259 27.55 -14.40 -16.82
C GLN A 259 28.33 -13.20 -16.28
N ALA A 260 29.60 -13.41 -15.93
CA ALA A 260 30.41 -12.38 -15.28
C ALA A 260 30.44 -11.09 -16.12
N ARG A 261 30.03 -9.97 -15.50
CA ARG A 261 30.00 -8.62 -16.10
C ARG A 261 29.08 -8.48 -17.32
N GLN A 262 28.09 -9.35 -17.46
CA GLN A 262 27.04 -9.23 -18.47
C GLN A 262 25.69 -9.00 -17.80
N HIS A 263 24.79 -8.36 -18.53
CA HIS A 263 23.41 -8.23 -18.08
C HIS A 263 22.76 -9.63 -18.01
N PRO A 264 21.97 -9.95 -16.95
CA PRO A 264 21.26 -11.22 -16.88
C PRO A 264 20.36 -11.44 -18.11
N GLN A 265 20.34 -12.67 -18.63
CA GLN A 265 19.53 -13.04 -19.80
C GLN A 265 18.40 -13.98 -19.38
N ARG A 266 17.16 -13.64 -19.75
CA ARG A 266 16.00 -14.52 -19.55
C ARG A 266 15.80 -15.37 -20.80
N HIS A 267 15.75 -16.68 -20.60
CA HIS A 267 15.42 -17.68 -21.62
C HIS A 267 14.05 -18.27 -21.27
N GLU A 268 13.04 -17.97 -22.10
CA GLU A 268 11.68 -18.43 -21.87
C GLU A 268 11.58 -19.95 -22.08
N GLN A 269 10.95 -20.65 -21.14
CA GLN A 269 10.65 -22.09 -21.25
C GLN A 269 11.87 -22.96 -21.63
N ALA A 270 13.06 -22.59 -21.14
CA ALA A 270 14.31 -23.27 -21.45
C ALA A 270 14.59 -24.50 -20.56
N ALA A 271 13.78 -24.74 -19.52
CA ALA A 271 13.90 -25.92 -18.68
C ALA A 271 13.12 -27.12 -19.23
N ASP A 272 13.73 -28.31 -19.19
CA ASP A 272 13.11 -29.54 -19.70
C ASP A 272 12.22 -30.26 -18.68
N PHE A 273 12.35 -29.90 -17.39
CA PHE A 273 11.67 -30.56 -16.28
C PHE A 273 10.52 -29.74 -15.68
N VAL A 274 10.32 -28.50 -16.13
CA VAL A 274 9.18 -27.67 -15.70
C VAL A 274 8.71 -26.77 -16.83
N GLN A 275 7.39 -26.70 -17.04
CA GLN A 275 6.77 -25.91 -18.10
C GLN A 275 5.53 -25.21 -17.57
N VAL A 276 5.26 -24.00 -18.06
CA VAL A 276 4.05 -23.25 -17.71
C VAL A 276 2.83 -23.84 -18.41
N LYS A 277 1.69 -23.85 -17.70
CA LYS A 277 0.36 -24.10 -18.27
C LYS A 277 -0.40 -22.78 -18.39
N PRO A 278 -1.24 -22.62 -19.43
CA PRO A 278 -2.20 -21.53 -19.48
C PRO A 278 -3.06 -21.48 -18.22
N SER A 279 -3.38 -20.29 -17.75
CA SER A 279 -4.23 -20.07 -16.57
C SER A 279 -5.15 -18.87 -16.80
N PRO A 280 -6.38 -18.89 -16.24
CA PRO A 280 -7.30 -17.77 -16.38
C PRO A 280 -6.77 -16.55 -15.62
N VAL A 281 -6.96 -15.35 -16.17
CA VAL A 281 -6.52 -14.12 -15.50
C VAL A 281 -7.27 -13.93 -14.17
N LEU A 282 -6.52 -13.89 -13.07
CA LEU A 282 -7.05 -13.53 -11.76
C LEU A 282 -6.99 -12.02 -11.58
N ARG A 283 -8.05 -11.46 -10.99
CA ARG A 283 -8.16 -10.02 -10.71
C ARG A 283 -8.48 -9.82 -9.23
N TRP A 284 -7.73 -8.92 -8.60
CA TRP A 284 -8.13 -8.37 -7.32
C TRP A 284 -9.31 -7.44 -7.53
N GLN A 285 -10.46 -7.84 -7.00
CA GLN A 285 -11.71 -7.11 -7.11
C GLN A 285 -12.46 -7.31 -5.81
N PRO A 286 -12.02 -6.66 -4.72
CA PRO A 286 -12.40 -7.02 -3.36
C PRO A 286 -13.74 -6.39 -2.94
N VAL A 287 -14.71 -6.42 -3.84
CA VAL A 287 -16.09 -5.98 -3.64
C VAL A 287 -17.01 -7.07 -4.17
N ASP A 288 -18.16 -7.33 -3.56
CA ASP A 288 -19.17 -8.12 -4.27
C ASP A 288 -19.64 -7.31 -5.50
N ILE A 289 -19.91 -7.96 -6.63
CA ILE A 289 -20.46 -7.30 -7.82
C ILE A 289 -21.79 -7.91 -8.24
N SER A 290 -22.18 -9.05 -7.66
CA SER A 290 -23.40 -9.77 -8.01
C SER A 290 -24.67 -8.97 -7.70
N THR A 291 -24.55 -8.00 -6.79
CA THR A 291 -25.63 -7.11 -6.37
C THR A 291 -25.65 -5.76 -7.11
N LEU A 292 -24.76 -5.54 -8.08
CA LEU A 292 -24.80 -4.35 -8.95
C LEU A 292 -25.75 -4.60 -10.12
N THR A 293 -26.92 -3.96 -10.08
CA THR A 293 -28.01 -4.24 -11.03
C THR A 293 -27.76 -3.58 -12.39
N GLY A 294 -27.81 -4.39 -13.44
CA GLY A 294 -27.75 -3.93 -14.83
C GLY A 294 -29.12 -3.69 -15.46
N LEU A 295 -29.12 -3.14 -16.67
CA LEU A 295 -30.31 -2.90 -17.48
C LEU A 295 -30.77 -4.19 -18.18
N PRO A 296 -32.10 -4.45 -18.25
CA PRO A 296 -32.63 -5.73 -18.71
C PRO A 296 -32.58 -5.89 -20.24
N THR A 297 -32.54 -4.80 -21.02
CA THR A 297 -32.63 -4.87 -22.48
C THR A 297 -31.34 -4.37 -23.16
N PRO A 298 -30.89 -5.00 -24.26
CA PRO A 298 -29.75 -4.52 -25.05
C PRO A 298 -29.93 -3.09 -25.58
N GLN A 299 -31.17 -2.66 -25.81
CA GLN A 299 -31.45 -1.28 -26.24
C GLN A 299 -31.18 -0.29 -25.12
N ALA A 300 -31.63 -0.58 -23.89
CA ALA A 300 -31.37 0.28 -22.74
C ALA A 300 -29.86 0.39 -22.45
N ARG A 301 -29.11 -0.72 -22.56
CA ARG A 301 -27.64 -0.73 -22.41
C ARG A 301 -26.93 0.15 -23.42
N ARG A 302 -27.30 0.05 -24.70
CA ARG A 302 -26.78 0.92 -25.76
C ARG A 302 -27.12 2.39 -25.55
N THR A 303 -28.34 2.69 -25.09
CA THR A 303 -28.74 4.06 -24.71
C THR A 303 -27.86 4.59 -23.58
N LEU A 304 -27.68 3.81 -22.51
CA LEU A 304 -26.80 4.17 -21.39
C LEU A 304 -25.36 4.43 -21.87
N GLN A 305 -24.79 3.54 -22.67
CA GLN A 305 -23.45 3.71 -23.23
C GLN A 305 -23.35 5.01 -24.02
N THR A 306 -24.28 5.27 -24.93
CA THR A 306 -24.27 6.50 -25.75
C THR A 306 -24.33 7.75 -24.89
N GLN A 307 -25.18 7.76 -23.85
CA GLN A 307 -25.30 8.90 -22.94
C GLN A 307 -24.04 9.09 -22.08
N LEU A 308 -23.45 7.99 -21.61
CA LEU A 308 -22.24 8.01 -20.81
C LEU A 308 -21.04 8.48 -21.63
N GLU A 309 -20.87 7.96 -22.84
CA GLU A 309 -19.84 8.42 -23.79
C GLU A 309 -20.05 9.88 -24.15
N ALA A 310 -21.29 10.34 -24.33
CA ALA A 310 -21.57 11.76 -24.50
C ALA A 310 -21.05 12.56 -23.29
N LEU A 311 -21.35 12.16 -22.05
CA LEU A 311 -20.88 12.88 -20.86
C LEU A 311 -19.35 12.88 -20.73
N LEU A 312 -18.72 11.71 -20.88
CA LEU A 312 -17.30 11.51 -20.65
C LEU A 312 -16.44 12.07 -21.79
N LEU A 313 -16.87 11.92 -23.04
CA LEU A 313 -16.06 12.23 -24.23
C LEU A 313 -16.39 13.59 -24.86
N THR A 314 -17.57 14.19 -24.59
CA THR A 314 -17.91 15.54 -25.11
C THR A 314 -17.38 16.68 -24.23
N GLY A 315 -16.58 16.36 -23.21
CA GLY A 315 -15.65 17.28 -22.56
C GLY A 315 -16.17 18.07 -21.36
N LYS A 316 -17.48 18.10 -21.06
CA LYS A 316 -17.98 18.86 -19.89
C LYS A 316 -17.46 18.31 -18.56
N PHE A 317 -17.60 17.00 -18.37
CA PHE A 317 -17.08 16.30 -17.19
C PHE A 317 -15.56 16.47 -17.07
N VAL A 318 -14.83 16.25 -18.17
CA VAL A 318 -13.37 16.38 -18.20
C VAL A 318 -12.93 17.83 -17.92
N SER A 319 -13.60 18.82 -18.49
CA SER A 319 -13.28 20.24 -18.24
C SER A 319 -13.50 20.62 -16.77
N TRP A 320 -14.59 20.12 -16.17
CA TRP A 320 -14.83 20.28 -14.73
C TRP A 320 -13.72 19.59 -13.92
N LEU A 321 -13.37 18.36 -14.26
CA LEU A 321 -12.34 17.59 -13.55
C LEU A 321 -10.96 18.26 -13.65
N GLN A 322 -10.59 18.77 -14.82
CA GLN A 322 -9.37 19.54 -15.03
C GLN A 322 -9.32 20.83 -14.21
N SER A 323 -10.47 21.44 -13.94
CA SER A 323 -10.57 22.61 -13.07
C SER A 323 -10.42 22.20 -11.60
N ILE A 324 -11.21 21.24 -11.14
CA ILE A 324 -11.30 20.85 -9.73
C ILE A 324 -9.97 20.28 -9.20
N VAL A 325 -9.25 19.50 -10.01
CA VAL A 325 -7.94 18.90 -9.64
C VAL A 325 -6.87 19.97 -9.39
N LYS A 326 -7.01 21.18 -9.92
CA LYS A 326 -6.08 22.29 -9.67
C LYS A 326 -6.30 22.98 -8.31
N HIS A 327 -7.45 22.81 -7.69
CA HIS A 327 -7.78 23.40 -6.40
C HIS A 327 -7.26 22.51 -5.27
N THR A 328 -6.39 23.05 -4.41
CA THR A 328 -5.70 22.32 -3.32
C THR A 328 -6.64 21.71 -2.29
N ASP A 329 -7.84 22.23 -2.17
CA ASP A 329 -8.80 21.87 -1.12
C ASP A 329 -9.70 20.70 -1.55
N THR A 330 -9.49 20.16 -2.75
CA THR A 330 -10.27 19.06 -3.30
C THR A 330 -9.58 17.73 -3.03
N ILE A 331 -10.38 16.68 -2.80
CA ILE A 331 -9.88 15.32 -2.58
C ILE A 331 -9.06 14.77 -3.76
N TRP A 332 -9.31 15.26 -4.98
CA TRP A 332 -8.60 14.84 -6.19
C TRP A 332 -7.31 15.62 -6.46
N ALA A 333 -7.04 16.70 -5.72
CA ALA A 333 -5.81 17.49 -5.89
C ALA A 333 -4.53 16.65 -5.73
N LYS A 334 -4.60 15.60 -4.90
CA LYS A 334 -3.49 14.67 -4.69
C LYS A 334 -3.35 13.60 -5.77
N PHE A 335 -4.41 13.31 -6.55
CA PHE A 335 -4.41 12.19 -7.50
C PHE A 335 -3.25 12.22 -8.50
N PRO A 336 -2.86 13.37 -9.09
CA PRO A 336 -1.69 13.43 -9.95
C PRO A 336 -0.39 13.07 -9.22
N SER A 337 -0.18 13.63 -8.02
CA SER A 337 1.03 13.37 -7.22
C SER A 337 1.10 11.96 -6.66
N GLU A 338 -0.07 11.34 -6.41
CA GLU A 338 -0.20 9.94 -6.01
C GLU A 338 -0.24 8.97 -7.20
N GLN A 339 -0.08 9.48 -8.43
CA GLN A 339 -0.04 8.68 -9.67
C GLN A 339 -1.27 7.78 -9.81
N VAL A 340 -2.44 8.32 -9.49
CA VAL A 340 -3.71 7.61 -9.61
C VAL A 340 -4.05 7.39 -11.08
N VAL A 341 -4.40 6.16 -11.42
CA VAL A 341 -5.06 5.82 -12.68
C VAL A 341 -6.42 5.26 -12.31
N TRP A 342 -7.44 6.08 -12.55
CA TRP A 342 -8.82 5.80 -12.21
C TRP A 342 -9.47 4.93 -13.29
N GLN A 343 -10.14 3.86 -12.87
CA GLN A 343 -10.87 2.93 -13.71
C GLN A 343 -12.34 2.91 -13.30
N LEU A 344 -13.20 3.33 -14.22
CA LEU A 344 -14.64 3.17 -14.15
C LEU A 344 -15.05 1.83 -14.77
N VAL A 345 -15.94 1.12 -14.08
CA VAL A 345 -16.55 -0.13 -14.54
C VAL A 345 -18.06 -0.08 -14.30
N VAL A 346 -18.83 0.10 -15.38
CA VAL A 346 -20.29 0.11 -15.32
C VAL A 346 -20.84 -1.28 -15.64
N HIS A 347 -21.61 -1.85 -14.72
CA HIS A 347 -22.28 -3.14 -14.88
C HIS A 347 -23.57 -2.94 -15.67
N ALA A 348 -23.47 -2.94 -17.01
CA ALA A 348 -24.58 -2.62 -17.90
C ALA A 348 -25.68 -3.70 -17.91
N GLY A 349 -25.35 -4.95 -17.62
CA GLY A 349 -26.31 -6.06 -17.45
C GLY A 349 -25.99 -7.26 -18.34
N ASP A 350 -26.41 -8.46 -17.92
CA ASP A 350 -26.14 -9.74 -18.62
C ASP A 350 -24.64 -9.96 -18.93
N GLY A 351 -23.80 -9.64 -17.94
CA GLY A 351 -22.34 -9.75 -18.04
C GLY A 351 -21.64 -8.63 -18.82
N GLU A 352 -22.38 -7.72 -19.44
CA GLU A 352 -21.81 -6.59 -20.19
C GLU A 352 -21.23 -5.54 -19.24
N LEU A 353 -19.97 -5.16 -19.48
CA LEU A 353 -19.24 -4.12 -18.74
C LEU A 353 -18.84 -2.98 -19.68
N LEU A 354 -19.12 -1.75 -19.28
CA LEU A 354 -18.59 -0.55 -19.94
C LEU A 354 -17.40 -0.04 -19.12
N ASN A 355 -16.22 -0.06 -19.71
CA ASN A 355 -14.98 0.29 -19.04
C ASN A 355 -14.43 1.61 -19.59
N TYR A 356 -14.02 2.50 -18.69
CA TYR A 356 -13.35 3.75 -19.04
C TYR A 356 -12.26 4.05 -18.02
N ALA A 357 -11.21 4.75 -18.43
CA ALA A 357 -10.14 5.14 -17.53
C ALA A 357 -9.69 6.58 -17.73
N ILE A 358 -9.17 7.18 -16.65
CA ILE A 358 -8.47 8.46 -16.68
C ILE A 358 -7.13 8.28 -15.97
N ASP A 359 -6.06 8.62 -16.67
CA ASP A 359 -4.73 8.68 -16.10
C ASP A 359 -4.46 10.07 -15.52
N PHE A 360 -4.48 10.21 -14.19
CA PHE A 360 -4.22 11.49 -13.52
C PHE A 360 -2.76 11.92 -13.60
N ARG A 361 -1.86 11.08 -14.11
CA ARG A 361 -0.49 11.47 -14.45
C ARG A 361 -0.46 12.33 -15.71
N SER A 362 -1.47 12.22 -16.57
CA SER A 362 -1.61 13.05 -17.77
C SER A 362 -2.19 14.42 -17.43
N GLN A 363 -1.71 15.47 -18.10
CA GLN A 363 -2.23 16.83 -17.92
C GLN A 363 -3.62 17.03 -18.54
N ASP A 364 -3.96 16.26 -19.58
CA ASP A 364 -5.23 16.40 -20.30
C ASP A 364 -6.39 15.66 -19.65
N LEU A 365 -6.12 14.73 -18.71
CA LEU A 365 -7.12 13.87 -18.09
C LEU A 365 -8.07 13.23 -19.13
N ALA A 366 -7.53 12.87 -20.30
CA ALA A 366 -8.32 12.29 -21.38
C ALA A 366 -8.95 10.96 -20.93
N VAL A 367 -10.21 10.77 -21.30
CA VAL A 367 -10.93 9.52 -21.04
C VAL A 367 -10.54 8.50 -22.10
N VAL A 368 -10.04 7.36 -21.66
CA VAL A 368 -9.74 6.20 -22.51
C VAL A 368 -10.87 5.19 -22.38
N SER A 369 -11.40 4.69 -23.51
CA SER A 369 -12.35 3.58 -23.51
C SER A 369 -11.61 2.25 -23.32
N GLY A 370 -12.17 1.38 -22.47
CA GLY A 370 -11.57 0.10 -22.11
C GLY A 370 -10.93 0.08 -20.72
N GLU A 371 -10.21 -1.00 -20.45
CA GLU A 371 -9.44 -1.17 -19.22
C GLU A 371 -8.04 -0.57 -19.38
N HIS A 372 -7.55 0.10 -18.34
CA HIS A 372 -6.18 0.61 -18.31
C HIS A 372 -5.26 -0.41 -17.60
N PRO A 373 -4.14 -0.82 -18.20
CA PRO A 373 -3.25 -1.83 -17.61
C PRO A 373 -2.55 -1.38 -16.31
N GLU A 374 -2.51 -0.07 -16.05
CA GLU A 374 -1.97 0.51 -14.82
C GLU A 374 -3.04 1.06 -13.88
N ALA A 375 -4.32 0.71 -14.09
CA ALA A 375 -5.39 1.09 -13.18
C ALA A 375 -5.07 0.67 -11.74
N ASN A 376 -5.19 1.62 -10.81
CA ASN A 376 -4.90 1.39 -9.39
C ASN A 376 -5.97 1.98 -8.46
N PHE A 377 -6.96 2.68 -9.01
CA PHE A 377 -8.14 3.15 -8.28
C PHE A 377 -9.39 2.79 -9.09
N PHE A 378 -10.30 2.02 -8.51
CA PHE A 378 -11.41 1.41 -9.22
C PHE A 378 -12.75 1.88 -8.68
N THR A 379 -13.69 2.13 -9.57
CA THR A 379 -15.09 2.43 -9.24
C THR A 379 -16.01 1.54 -10.07
N HIS A 380 -16.82 0.74 -9.37
CA HIS A 380 -17.88 -0.06 -9.96
C HIS A 380 -19.23 0.61 -9.74
N ILE A 381 -20.05 0.69 -10.79
CA ILE A 381 -21.39 1.30 -10.74
C ILE A 381 -22.43 0.35 -11.33
N ALA A 382 -23.58 0.22 -10.66
CA ALA A 382 -24.74 -0.47 -11.22
C ALA A 382 -25.30 0.30 -12.44
N GLY A 383 -25.40 -0.37 -13.59
CA GLY A 383 -25.85 0.25 -14.83
C GLY A 383 -27.29 0.79 -14.72
N GLN A 384 -28.16 0.13 -13.96
CA GLN A 384 -29.51 0.63 -13.72
C GLN A 384 -29.50 1.97 -12.95
N ALA A 385 -28.77 2.04 -11.84
CA ALA A 385 -28.68 3.26 -11.04
C ALA A 385 -28.07 4.42 -11.83
N LEU A 386 -27.02 4.15 -12.62
CA LEU A 386 -26.42 5.17 -13.48
C LEU A 386 -27.43 5.70 -14.50
N ALA A 387 -28.18 4.83 -15.17
CA ALA A 387 -29.20 5.25 -16.14
C ALA A 387 -30.32 6.07 -15.49
N GLU A 388 -30.80 5.67 -14.32
CA GLU A 388 -31.84 6.39 -13.57
C GLU A 388 -31.36 7.78 -13.13
N VAL A 389 -30.10 7.92 -12.70
CA VAL A 389 -29.53 9.23 -12.33
C VAL A 389 -29.31 10.10 -13.56
N MET A 390 -28.76 9.55 -14.65
CA MET A 390 -28.49 10.30 -15.88
C MET A 390 -29.78 10.79 -16.56
N THR A 391 -30.89 10.07 -16.40
CA THR A 391 -32.22 10.49 -16.90
C THR A 391 -32.99 11.37 -15.92
N GLY A 392 -32.49 11.58 -14.70
CA GLY A 392 -33.16 12.32 -13.64
C GLY A 392 -34.32 11.57 -12.98
N ALA A 393 -34.50 10.28 -13.26
CA ALA A 393 -35.52 9.44 -12.63
C ALA A 393 -35.23 9.19 -11.14
N LYS A 394 -33.95 9.23 -10.73
CA LYS A 394 -33.52 9.18 -9.33
C LYS A 394 -32.45 10.23 -9.03
N PRO A 395 -32.35 10.72 -7.77
CA PRO A 395 -31.28 11.62 -7.38
C PRO A 395 -29.94 10.88 -7.32
N GLY A 396 -28.84 11.58 -7.61
CA GLY A 396 -27.48 11.00 -7.52
C GLY A 396 -27.10 10.52 -6.12
N LEU A 397 -27.82 10.94 -5.08
CA LEU A 397 -27.62 10.49 -3.70
C LEU A 397 -27.75 8.96 -3.55
N ILE A 398 -28.45 8.29 -4.47
CA ILE A 398 -28.56 6.83 -4.50
C ILE A 398 -27.21 6.12 -4.61
N PHE A 399 -26.21 6.75 -5.25
CA PHE A 399 -24.86 6.20 -5.36
C PHE A 399 -24.24 5.91 -3.98
N TRP A 400 -24.54 6.74 -2.98
CA TRP A 400 -24.02 6.59 -1.63
C TRP A 400 -24.97 5.79 -0.73
N LEU A 401 -26.27 6.13 -0.74
CA LEU A 401 -27.22 5.58 0.22
C LEU A 401 -27.65 4.14 -0.05
N ALA A 402 -27.54 3.66 -1.29
CA ALA A 402 -28.05 2.35 -1.69
C ALA A 402 -26.95 1.35 -2.11
N GLY A 403 -25.67 1.70 -1.98
CA GLY A 403 -24.56 0.80 -2.33
C GLY A 403 -24.47 0.45 -3.81
N GLU A 404 -25.03 1.32 -4.67
CA GLU A 404 -25.01 1.21 -6.15
C GLU A 404 -23.64 1.55 -6.75
N VAL A 405 -22.73 2.08 -5.93
CA VAL A 405 -21.34 2.40 -6.28
C VAL A 405 -20.42 1.80 -5.24
N ARG A 406 -19.32 1.18 -5.71
CA ARG A 406 -18.30 0.56 -4.85
C ARG A 406 -16.92 0.91 -5.39
N SER A 407 -16.05 1.38 -4.52
CA SER A 407 -14.68 1.75 -4.91
C SER A 407 -13.66 1.02 -4.05
N TYR A 408 -12.51 0.74 -4.64
CA TYR A 408 -11.33 0.20 -3.95
C TYR A 408 -10.08 0.68 -4.67
N GLU A 409 -8.93 0.62 -3.99
CA GLU A 409 -7.67 1.09 -4.55
C GLU A 409 -6.49 0.22 -4.11
N LYS A 410 -5.44 0.23 -4.94
CA LYS A 410 -4.14 -0.41 -4.72
C LYS A 410 -3.00 0.51 -5.15
N VAL A 411 -3.14 1.80 -4.85
CA VAL A 411 -2.22 2.83 -5.29
C VAL A 411 -0.89 2.64 -4.55
N ILE A 412 0.16 2.46 -5.34
CA ILE A 412 1.56 2.57 -4.95
C ILE A 412 2.18 3.52 -5.96
N CYS A 413 2.78 4.61 -5.47
CA CYS A 413 3.32 5.67 -6.31
C CYS A 413 4.84 5.74 -6.19
N ILE A 414 5.47 6.50 -7.09
CA ILE A 414 6.90 6.82 -7.01
C ILE A 414 7.03 8.31 -6.72
N ARG A 415 7.52 8.63 -5.52
CA ARG A 415 7.72 10.00 -5.05
C ARG A 415 9.21 10.22 -4.77
N ASN A 416 9.78 11.28 -5.33
CA ASN A 416 11.21 11.59 -5.19
C ASN A 416 12.12 10.41 -5.55
N GLY A 417 11.72 9.63 -6.57
CA GLY A 417 12.46 8.46 -7.03
C GLY A 417 12.42 7.26 -6.09
N ARG A 418 11.50 7.20 -5.11
CA ARG A 418 11.28 6.05 -4.21
C ARG A 418 9.83 5.59 -4.23
N PHE A 419 9.58 4.33 -3.91
CA PHE A 419 8.21 3.87 -3.69
C PHE A 419 7.58 4.60 -2.50
N ALA A 420 6.28 4.87 -2.58
CA ALA A 420 5.50 5.44 -1.50
C ALA A 420 4.06 4.92 -1.56
N ALA A 421 3.46 4.77 -0.38
CA ALA A 421 2.02 4.54 -0.24
C ALA A 421 1.32 5.88 0.00
N PRO A 422 0.18 6.15 -0.66
CA PRO A 422 -0.63 7.30 -0.33
C PRO A 422 -1.23 7.17 1.08
N GLN A 423 -1.32 8.28 1.79
CA GLN A 423 -2.01 8.35 3.07
C GLN A 423 -3.45 8.80 2.83
N TRP A 424 -4.33 7.82 2.69
CA TRP A 424 -5.77 8.07 2.64
C TRP A 424 -6.33 8.37 4.04
N PRO A 425 -7.39 9.17 4.15
CA PRO A 425 -8.06 9.41 5.43
C PRO A 425 -8.52 8.09 6.08
N SER A 426 -8.42 8.01 7.40
CA SER A 426 -8.86 6.85 8.18
C SER A 426 -10.38 6.81 8.37
N ILE A 427 -11.05 7.94 8.15
CA ILE A 427 -12.50 8.09 8.23
C ILE A 427 -13.09 7.71 6.86
N PRO A 428 -13.96 6.70 6.77
CA PRO A 428 -14.51 6.24 5.48
C PRO A 428 -15.22 7.33 4.68
N GLU A 429 -15.88 8.28 5.34
CA GLU A 429 -16.58 9.41 4.72
C GLU A 429 -15.62 10.38 4.01
N ASP A 430 -14.38 10.46 4.48
CA ASP A 430 -13.33 11.31 3.91
C ASP A 430 -12.54 10.61 2.79
N PHE A 431 -12.78 9.31 2.58
CA PHE A 431 -12.13 8.57 1.50
C PHE A 431 -12.46 9.22 0.15
N PRO A 432 -11.49 9.35 -0.77
CA PRO A 432 -11.72 10.07 -2.03
C PRO A 432 -12.93 9.51 -2.78
N SER A 433 -13.98 10.32 -2.90
CA SER A 433 -15.14 9.96 -3.71
C SER A 433 -14.76 9.84 -5.18
N ASP A 434 -15.45 8.95 -5.88
CA ASP A 434 -15.33 8.82 -7.33
C ASP A 434 -15.69 10.15 -8.05
N PRO A 435 -14.85 10.66 -8.97
CA PRO A 435 -15.13 11.89 -9.70
C PRO A 435 -16.47 11.90 -10.44
N LEU A 436 -16.87 10.80 -11.08
CA LEU A 436 -18.08 10.76 -11.91
C LEU A 436 -19.36 10.84 -11.07
N THR A 437 -19.46 10.02 -10.03
CA THR A 437 -20.63 10.00 -9.14
C THR A 437 -20.72 11.28 -8.33
N TYR A 438 -19.60 11.87 -7.94
CA TYR A 438 -19.59 13.22 -7.39
C TYR A 438 -20.17 14.23 -8.38
N TYR A 439 -19.68 14.26 -9.62
CA TYR A 439 -20.18 15.17 -10.65
C TYR A 439 -21.69 15.03 -10.84
N LEU A 440 -22.17 13.80 -11.00
CA LEU A 440 -23.60 13.52 -11.22
C LEU A 440 -24.47 13.85 -10.01
N ARG A 441 -23.95 13.75 -8.78
CA ARG A 441 -24.66 14.15 -7.56
C ARG A 441 -24.92 15.65 -7.47
N HIS A 442 -23.94 16.47 -7.88
CA HIS A 442 -23.99 17.92 -7.69
C HIS A 442 -24.53 18.65 -8.93
N PHE A 443 -24.25 18.14 -10.13
CA PHE A 443 -24.56 18.83 -11.40
C PHE A 443 -25.58 18.08 -12.27
N GLY A 444 -25.84 16.80 -11.98
CA GLY A 444 -26.62 15.93 -12.85
C GLY A 444 -25.97 15.75 -14.23
N ALA A 445 -26.74 15.26 -15.21
CA ALA A 445 -26.23 15.00 -16.56
C ALA A 445 -26.20 16.22 -17.49
N GLY A 446 -26.77 17.38 -17.07
CA GLY A 446 -27.08 18.50 -17.97
C GLY A 446 -26.58 19.89 -17.58
N ASN A 447 -26.26 20.15 -16.30
CA ASN A 447 -25.92 21.51 -15.85
C ASN A 447 -24.41 21.81 -15.97
N ILE A 448 -24.10 23.06 -16.31
CA ILE A 448 -22.76 23.64 -16.20
C ILE A 448 -22.64 24.14 -14.74
N PRO A 449 -21.55 23.83 -14.01
CA PRO A 449 -21.31 24.46 -12.72
C PRO A 449 -21.11 25.97 -12.92
N SER A 450 -21.86 26.82 -12.21
CA SER A 450 -21.26 28.06 -11.73
C SER A 450 -20.08 27.68 -10.82
N GLU A 451 -18.98 28.42 -10.84
CA GLU A 451 -17.74 28.20 -10.05
C GLU A 451 -17.95 28.24 -8.52
N GLN A 452 -18.91 27.47 -7.99
CA GLN A 452 -19.07 27.25 -6.56
C GLN A 452 -18.45 25.90 -6.25
N VAL A 453 -17.18 25.97 -5.88
CA VAL A 453 -16.41 24.89 -5.28
C VAL A 453 -16.99 24.67 -3.88
N GLU A 454 -17.64 23.54 -3.64
CA GLU A 454 -17.88 23.08 -2.27
C GLU A 454 -16.57 22.51 -1.72
N THR A 455 -16.04 23.19 -0.72
CA THR A 455 -15.00 22.68 0.18
C THR A 455 -15.49 21.38 0.81
N ALA A 456 -14.60 20.40 0.96
CA ALA A 456 -14.88 19.13 1.64
C ALA A 456 -15.66 19.36 2.96
N PRO A 457 -16.62 18.50 3.33
CA PRO A 457 -17.33 18.63 4.57
C PRO A 457 -16.37 18.29 5.71
N ASN A 458 -15.70 19.31 6.25
CA ASN A 458 -14.95 19.15 7.49
C ASN A 458 -15.46 20.13 8.53
N SER A 459 -15.97 19.53 9.61
CA SER A 459 -16.03 20.05 10.98
C SER A 459 -16.55 21.48 11.16
N LEU A 460 -17.81 21.61 11.61
CA LEU A 460 -18.36 22.53 12.64
C LEU A 460 -17.89 24.00 12.76
N ALA A 461 -17.04 24.54 11.89
CA ALA A 461 -16.55 25.91 11.94
C ALA A 461 -16.97 26.63 10.66
N SER A 462 -17.61 27.78 10.83
CA SER A 462 -18.05 28.60 9.70
C SER A 462 -16.82 29.18 8.96
N PRO A 463 -16.95 29.53 7.67
CA PRO A 463 -15.89 30.22 6.92
C PRO A 463 -15.43 31.53 7.59
N ASP A 464 -16.32 32.18 8.36
CA ASP A 464 -16.00 33.36 9.16
C ASP A 464 -15.08 33.03 10.33
N ASP A 465 -15.26 31.87 10.98
CA ASP A 465 -14.39 31.40 12.07
C ASP A 465 -12.96 31.19 11.55
N ILE A 466 -12.78 30.57 10.39
CA ILE A 466 -11.44 30.34 9.80
C ILE A 466 -10.74 31.66 9.46
N GLN A 467 -11.47 32.65 8.95
CA GLN A 467 -10.91 33.98 8.66
C GLN A 467 -10.55 34.75 9.93
N ILE A 468 -11.37 34.67 10.97
CA ILE A 468 -11.11 35.30 12.28
C ILE A 468 -9.91 34.65 12.96
N LEU A 469 -9.87 33.32 13.00
CA LEU A 469 -8.76 32.56 13.55
C LEU A 469 -7.45 32.90 12.82
N THR A 470 -7.49 33.00 11.48
CA THR A 470 -6.31 33.39 10.68
C THR A 470 -5.81 34.80 11.02
N ARG A 471 -6.71 35.75 11.31
CA ARG A 471 -6.33 37.10 11.77
C ARG A 471 -5.73 37.12 13.18
N LEU A 472 -6.05 36.14 14.01
CA LEU A 472 -5.45 35.92 15.33
C LEU A 472 -4.14 35.10 15.27
N GLY A 473 -3.67 34.74 14.07
CA GLY A 473 -2.49 33.90 13.88
C GLY A 473 -2.74 32.40 14.10
N GLU A 474 -4.01 32.00 14.20
CA GLU A 474 -4.45 30.64 14.42
C GLU A 474 -5.07 30.10 13.12
N ASN A 475 -4.37 29.25 12.38
CA ASN A 475 -5.03 28.47 11.31
C ASN A 475 -5.35 27.06 11.82
N THR A 476 -6.10 26.29 11.04
CA THR A 476 -6.47 24.90 11.39
C THR A 476 -5.25 24.08 11.81
N GLY A 477 -4.10 24.23 11.14
CA GLY A 477 -2.86 23.56 11.51
C GLY A 477 -2.24 24.01 12.84
N VAL A 478 -2.41 25.27 13.24
CA VAL A 478 -2.00 25.77 14.57
C VAL A 478 -2.93 25.24 15.65
N ILE A 479 -4.25 25.26 15.40
CA ILE A 479 -5.26 24.78 16.33
C ILE A 479 -5.10 23.28 16.57
N SER A 480 -4.94 22.47 15.52
CA SER A 480 -4.67 21.02 15.66
C SER A 480 -3.44 20.73 16.52
N LYS A 481 -2.37 21.54 16.39
CA LYS A 481 -1.17 21.41 17.22
C LYS A 481 -1.42 21.81 18.68
N LYS A 482 -2.21 22.85 18.94
CA LYS A 482 -2.61 23.25 20.30
C LYS A 482 -3.46 22.18 20.97
N VAL A 483 -4.41 21.58 20.24
CA VAL A 483 -5.23 20.47 20.73
C VAL A 483 -4.38 19.23 21.00
N LEU A 484 -3.45 18.88 20.11
CA LEU A 484 -2.51 17.78 20.34
C LEU A 484 -1.64 18.04 21.58
N LEU A 485 -1.12 19.26 21.74
CA LEU A 485 -0.36 19.64 22.93
C LEU A 485 -1.21 19.50 24.20
N ALA A 486 -2.45 19.98 24.19
CA ALA A 486 -3.38 19.84 25.30
C ALA A 486 -3.65 18.37 25.66
N TYR A 487 -3.95 17.54 24.66
CA TYR A 487 -4.16 16.10 24.85
C TYR A 487 -2.94 15.42 25.48
N LEU A 488 -1.75 15.67 24.95
CA LEU A 488 -0.50 15.14 25.50
C LEU A 488 -0.24 15.69 26.90
N ALA A 489 -0.57 16.96 27.15
CA ALA A 489 -0.39 17.56 28.45
C ALA A 489 -1.28 16.93 29.52
N VAL A 490 -2.54 16.62 29.19
CA VAL A 490 -3.43 15.89 30.08
C VAL A 490 -2.86 14.50 30.40
N LYS A 491 -2.41 13.75 29.38
CA LYS A 491 -1.84 12.41 29.56
C LYS A 491 -0.57 12.41 30.39
N GLU A 492 0.28 13.40 30.18
CA GLU A 492 1.54 13.53 30.92
C GLU A 492 1.31 14.03 32.35
N ALA A 493 0.35 14.93 32.59
CA ALA A 493 -0.07 15.30 33.93
C ALA A 493 -0.62 14.09 34.71
N GLU A 494 -1.44 13.24 34.06
CA GLU A 494 -1.90 11.96 34.63
C GLU A 494 -0.72 11.05 34.99
N ARG A 495 0.25 10.88 34.08
CA ARG A 495 1.43 10.04 34.30
C ARG A 495 2.31 10.54 35.45
N LEU A 496 2.45 11.85 35.60
CA LEU A 496 3.24 12.51 36.66
C LEU A 496 2.50 12.62 38.00
N GLY A 497 1.22 12.22 38.06
CA GLY A 497 0.39 12.39 39.25
C GLY A 497 0.04 13.84 39.57
N LEU A 498 0.09 14.73 38.57
CA LEU A 498 -0.26 16.14 38.70
C LEU A 498 -1.79 16.29 38.58
N ASN A 499 -2.49 16.10 39.70
CA ASN A 499 -3.95 16.22 39.76
C ASN A 499 -4.40 17.64 39.40
N ILE A 500 -5.38 17.77 38.51
CA ILE A 500 -6.04 19.04 38.17
C ILE A 500 -7.36 19.10 38.96
N SER A 501 -7.46 20.05 39.88
CA SER A 501 -8.64 20.22 40.72
C SER A 501 -9.68 21.15 40.09
N ASP A 502 -10.94 20.99 40.48
CA ASP A 502 -12.03 21.86 40.02
C ASP A 502 -11.79 23.33 40.38
N ALA A 503 -11.10 23.61 41.50
CA ALA A 503 -10.71 24.96 41.89
C ALA A 503 -9.71 25.59 40.89
N GLU A 504 -8.82 24.79 40.31
CA GLU A 504 -7.85 25.27 39.32
C GLU A 504 -8.50 25.47 37.95
N ILE A 505 -9.45 24.60 37.58
CA ILE A 505 -10.28 24.79 36.39
C ILE A 505 -11.13 26.06 36.53
N GLN A 506 -11.68 26.32 37.72
CA GLN A 506 -12.42 27.54 38.01
C GLN A 506 -11.52 28.77 37.94
N ALA A 507 -10.31 28.73 38.52
CA ALA A 507 -9.34 29.83 38.42
C ALA A 507 -8.91 30.12 36.97
N MET A 508 -8.74 29.07 36.15
CA MET A 508 -8.49 29.19 34.72
C MET A 508 -9.64 29.87 33.99
N SER A 509 -10.87 29.43 34.28
CA SER A 509 -12.08 30.01 33.74
C SER A 509 -12.22 31.49 34.14
N ASP A 510 -11.93 31.85 35.39
CA ASP A 510 -12.01 33.23 35.86
C ASP A 510 -10.97 34.12 35.18
N SER A 511 -9.73 33.64 35.01
CA SER A 511 -8.70 34.36 34.27
C SER A 511 -9.07 34.55 32.78
N PHE A 512 -9.64 33.51 32.15
CA PHE A 512 -10.14 33.60 30.78
C PHE A 512 -11.26 34.64 30.69
N ARG A 513 -12.25 34.55 31.58
CA ARG A 513 -13.39 35.47 31.61
C ARG A 513 -12.95 36.91 31.85
N GLU A 514 -11.97 37.15 32.71
CA GLU A 514 -11.40 38.49 32.93
C GLU A 514 -10.73 39.03 31.65
N GLN A 515 -9.90 38.22 30.99
CA GLN A 515 -9.20 38.61 29.76
C GLN A 515 -10.17 38.98 28.62
N PHE A 516 -11.35 38.36 28.58
CA PHE A 516 -12.37 38.58 27.55
C PHE A 516 -13.55 39.45 28.03
N ASN A 517 -13.43 40.12 29.18
CA ASN A 517 -14.47 40.99 29.76
C ASN A 517 -15.83 40.31 30.01
N LEU A 518 -15.85 39.02 30.35
CA LEU A 518 -17.04 38.22 30.70
C LEU A 518 -17.34 38.28 32.20
N GLN A 519 -17.59 39.49 32.70
CA GLN A 519 -17.54 39.83 34.14
C GLN A 519 -18.67 39.23 34.99
N ASP A 520 -19.77 38.76 34.40
CA ASP A 520 -20.87 38.10 35.10
C ASP A 520 -21.33 36.80 34.41
N SER A 521 -22.19 36.04 35.08
CA SER A 521 -22.69 34.76 34.59
C SER A 521 -23.55 34.92 33.33
N GLN A 522 -24.31 36.02 33.22
CA GLN A 522 -25.19 36.28 32.09
C GLN A 522 -24.39 36.57 30.82
N ALA A 523 -23.32 37.37 30.92
CA ALA A 523 -22.39 37.64 29.83
C ALA A 523 -21.67 36.36 29.36
N THR A 524 -21.27 35.52 30.32
CA THR A 524 -20.60 34.23 30.03
C THR A 524 -21.55 33.26 29.31
N GLU A 525 -22.80 33.13 29.78
CA GLU A 525 -23.82 32.27 29.15
C GLU A 525 -24.18 32.75 27.74
N GLN A 526 -24.31 34.07 27.54
CA GLN A 526 -24.58 34.64 26.22
C GLN A 526 -23.43 34.40 25.24
N TRP A 527 -22.19 34.54 25.71
CA TRP A 527 -20.99 34.28 24.91
C TRP A 527 -20.89 32.80 24.52
N LEU A 528 -21.08 31.88 25.47
CA LEU A 528 -21.09 30.43 25.19
C LEU A 528 -22.15 30.05 24.16
N LYS A 529 -23.36 30.61 24.30
CA LYS A 529 -24.45 30.39 23.35
C LYS A 529 -24.13 30.92 21.96
N ALA A 530 -23.52 32.10 21.87
CA ALA A 530 -23.10 32.68 20.60
C ALA A 530 -21.97 31.87 19.94
N ALA A 531 -21.08 31.29 20.74
CA ALA A 531 -19.98 30.43 20.30
C ALA A 531 -20.40 28.97 20.00
N GLY A 532 -21.66 28.60 20.24
CA GLY A 532 -22.14 27.23 20.06
C GLY A 532 -21.54 26.22 21.06
N LEU A 533 -21.02 26.68 22.20
CA LEU A 533 -20.37 25.85 23.23
C LEU A 533 -21.32 25.54 24.38
N SER A 534 -21.33 24.28 24.83
CA SER A 534 -21.93 23.92 26.11
C SER A 534 -21.00 24.30 27.27
N LEU A 535 -21.57 24.48 28.48
CA LEU A 535 -20.78 24.74 29.69
C LEU A 535 -19.80 23.58 29.98
N GLU A 536 -20.21 22.34 29.69
CA GLU A 536 -19.36 21.16 29.82
C GLU A 536 -18.17 21.19 28.85
N ALA A 537 -18.42 21.50 27.57
CA ALA A 537 -17.37 21.60 26.56
C ALA A 537 -16.38 22.74 26.88
N TYR A 538 -16.89 23.89 27.31
CA TYR A 538 -16.05 24.99 27.78
C TYR A 538 -15.20 24.59 29.00
N SER A 539 -15.79 23.91 29.99
CA SER A 539 -15.07 23.44 31.18
C SER A 539 -13.97 22.44 30.83
N ALA A 540 -14.20 21.58 29.84
CA ALA A 540 -13.17 20.67 29.31
C ALA A 540 -11.99 21.44 28.70
N VAL A 541 -12.25 22.50 27.93
CA VAL A 541 -11.18 23.36 27.39
C VAL A 541 -10.42 24.09 28.50
N MET A 542 -11.10 24.56 29.56
CA MET A 542 -10.41 25.16 30.71
C MET A 542 -9.53 24.16 31.44
N ARG A 543 -9.95 22.89 31.52
CA ARG A 543 -9.14 21.79 32.06
C ARG A 543 -7.89 21.54 31.20
N ASP A 544 -8.04 21.55 29.88
CA ASP A 544 -6.93 21.40 28.93
C ASP A 544 -5.89 22.52 29.10
N PHE A 545 -6.33 23.78 29.17
CA PHE A 545 -5.44 24.92 29.42
C PHE A 545 -4.73 24.82 30.77
N THR A 546 -5.44 24.36 31.81
CA THR A 546 -4.87 24.13 33.13
C THR A 546 -3.79 23.04 33.09
N ALA A 547 -4.01 21.95 32.33
CA ALA A 547 -3.02 20.88 32.17
C ALA A 547 -1.73 21.38 31.51
N VAL A 548 -1.87 22.14 30.42
CA VAL A 548 -0.71 22.71 29.70
C VAL A 548 0.09 23.62 30.61
N LEU A 549 -0.55 24.54 31.35
CA LEU A 549 0.13 25.46 32.25
C LEU A 549 0.83 24.75 33.41
N LYS A 550 0.20 23.71 33.98
CA LYS A 550 0.85 22.91 35.03
C LYS A 550 2.11 22.21 34.53
N LEU A 551 2.07 21.66 33.33
CA LEU A 551 3.26 21.03 32.74
C LEU A 551 4.33 22.04 32.37
N GLU A 552 3.95 23.20 31.85
CA GLU A 552 4.89 24.28 31.57
C GLU A 552 5.63 24.70 32.85
N GLN A 553 4.91 24.85 33.97
CA GLN A 553 5.49 25.11 35.28
C GLN A 553 6.39 23.97 35.76
N HIS A 554 5.95 22.71 35.60
CA HIS A 554 6.73 21.53 35.98
C HIS A 554 8.05 21.42 35.20
N TYR A 555 8.02 21.71 33.90
CA TYR A 555 9.14 21.58 32.98
C TYR A 555 9.86 22.90 32.68
N THR A 556 9.60 23.98 33.42
CA THR A 556 10.17 25.31 33.14
C THR A 556 11.70 25.28 33.00
N SER A 557 12.40 24.56 33.89
CA SER A 557 13.85 24.44 33.85
C SER A 557 14.41 23.74 32.61
N VAL A 558 13.59 22.90 31.95
CA VAL A 558 13.94 22.17 30.71
C VAL A 558 13.59 23.00 29.48
N ILE A 559 12.46 23.71 29.52
CA ILE A 559 11.90 24.44 28.37
C ILE A 559 12.61 25.78 28.14
N GLU A 560 13.03 26.48 29.19
CA GLU A 560 13.67 27.82 29.10
C GLU A 560 14.86 27.90 28.11
N PRO A 561 15.85 26.98 28.16
CA PRO A 561 16.96 26.99 27.20
C PRO A 561 16.51 26.81 25.74
N TRP A 562 15.42 26.07 25.51
CA TRP A 562 14.90 25.80 24.17
C TRP A 562 14.10 27.00 23.65
N LEU A 563 13.32 27.67 24.51
CA LEU A 563 12.59 28.88 24.16
C LEU A 563 13.51 29.96 23.58
N ALA A 564 14.71 30.12 24.13
CA ALA A 564 15.70 31.06 23.58
C ALA A 564 16.06 30.74 22.11
N ASN A 565 16.27 29.47 21.77
CA ASN A 565 16.56 29.05 20.40
C ASN A 565 15.34 29.22 19.47
N HIS A 566 14.15 28.83 19.94
CA HIS A 566 12.92 28.99 19.18
C HIS A 566 12.60 30.47 18.91
N ARG A 567 12.82 31.37 19.87
CA ARG A 567 12.69 32.83 19.69
C ARG A 567 13.64 33.34 18.61
N ARG A 568 14.92 32.93 18.63
CA ARG A 568 15.91 33.34 17.61
C ARG A 568 15.50 32.90 16.21
N VAL A 569 15.02 31.67 16.04
CA VAL A 569 14.51 31.18 14.75
C VAL A 569 13.25 31.94 14.33
N ALA A 570 12.32 32.21 15.25
CA ALA A 570 11.11 32.97 14.95
C ALA A 570 11.43 34.41 14.52
N THR A 571 12.33 35.10 15.22
CA THR A 571 12.81 36.44 14.86
C THR A 571 13.49 36.45 13.50
N ALA A 572 14.37 35.48 13.21
CA ALA A 572 15.04 35.38 11.92
C ALA A 572 14.05 35.10 10.76
N ARG A 573 13.02 34.28 11.00
CA ARG A 573 11.95 34.04 10.03
C ARG A 573 11.15 35.30 9.74
N TYR A 574 10.81 36.07 10.78
CA TYR A 574 10.06 37.32 10.65
C TYR A 574 10.84 38.38 9.86
N ALA A 575 12.12 38.58 10.18
CA ALA A 575 12.99 39.51 9.45
C ALA A 575 13.13 39.15 7.96
N ARG A 576 13.12 37.85 7.62
CA ARG A 576 13.22 37.39 6.23
C ARG A 576 11.91 37.50 5.45
N SER A 577 10.76 37.44 6.12
CA SER A 577 9.45 37.62 5.48
C SER A 577 9.03 39.08 5.36
N HIS A 578 9.70 40.00 6.07
CA HIS A 578 9.45 41.45 6.03
C HIS A 578 10.78 42.24 5.92
N PRO A 579 11.47 42.18 4.77
CA PRO A 579 12.83 42.70 4.60
C PRO A 579 12.97 44.23 4.77
N ASP A 580 11.88 45.00 4.67
CA ASP A 580 11.90 46.47 4.81
C ASP A 580 11.63 46.97 6.25
N SER A 581 11.66 46.10 7.26
CA SER A 581 11.43 46.50 8.67
C SER A 581 12.70 46.90 9.44
N THR A 582 13.85 47.01 8.77
CA THR A 582 15.07 47.59 9.36
C THR A 582 15.30 48.99 8.79
N ASP A 583 14.72 49.98 9.45
CA ASP A 583 15.31 51.29 9.82
C ASP A 583 14.21 52.34 10.05
N ASN A 584 13.80 52.50 11.30
CA ASN A 584 13.77 53.78 12.01
C ASN A 584 13.47 53.52 13.49
N GLU A 585 14.12 54.32 14.33
CA GLU A 585 14.13 54.34 15.80
C GLU A 585 12.82 54.00 16.53
#